data_AF-A0A5N5JI72-F1
#
_entry.id   AF-A0A5N5JI72-F1
#
_cell.length_a   1.000
_cell.length_b   1.000
_cell.length_c   1.000
_cell.angle_alpha   90.00
_cell.angle_beta   90.00
_cell.angle_gamma   90.00
#
_symmetry.space_group_name_H-M   'P 1'
#
loop_
_entity.id
_entity.type
_entity.pdbx_description
1 polymer ?
#
loop_
_entity_poly.entity_id
_entity_poly.type
_entity_poly.pdbx_seq_one_letter_code
_entity_poly.pdbx_strand_id
1 'polypeptide(L)' 'TGAYIATFEGHSDTVYSVAFSPDGRQLAPASYDNTVKLWDAVTGGCVMTI' A
#
# COMPACT_ATOMS: atom_id res chain seq x y z
N THR A 1 8.52 16.59 -9.39
CA THR A 1 8.21 15.90 -10.66
C THR A 1 7.35 14.71 -10.31
N GLY A 2 6.20 14.51 -10.98
CA GLY A 2 5.30 13.37 -10.71
C GLY A 2 5.77 12.09 -11.39
N ALA A 3 6.95 11.59 -11.03
CA ALA A 3 7.48 10.36 -11.60
C ALA A 3 6.78 9.12 -11.00
N TYR A 4 6.44 8.16 -11.85
CA TYR A 4 5.94 6.85 -11.40
C TYR A 4 7.06 6.09 -10.68
N ILE A 5 6.74 5.50 -9.52
CA ILE A 5 7.70 4.81 -8.65
C ILE A 5 7.45 3.30 -8.64
N ALA A 6 6.20 2.88 -8.39
CA ALA A 6 5.82 1.47 -8.27
C ALA A 6 4.30 1.26 -8.42
N THR A 7 3.92 0.00 -8.67
CA THR A 7 2.55 -0.50 -8.55
C THR A 7 2.52 -1.50 -7.40
N PHE A 8 1.52 -1.38 -6.52
CA PHE A 8 1.33 -2.27 -5.38
C PHE A 8 0.21 -3.27 -5.70
N GLU A 9 0.59 -4.51 -6.01
CA GLU A 9 -0.34 -5.57 -6.41
C GLU A 9 -0.58 -6.58 -5.28
N GLY A 10 -1.76 -7.20 -5.25
CA GLY A 10 -2.03 -8.34 -4.37
C GLY A 10 -3.32 -8.25 -3.56
N HIS A 11 -4.02 -7.12 -3.58
CA HIS A 11 -5.42 -7.10 -3.16
C HIS A 11 -6.29 -7.79 -4.20
N SER A 12 -7.24 -8.62 -3.76
CA SER A 12 -8.16 -9.33 -4.67
C SER A 12 -9.44 -8.56 -4.97
N ASP A 13 -9.63 -7.41 -4.33
CA ASP A 13 -10.77 -6.52 -4.53
C ASP A 13 -10.33 -5.04 -4.45
N THR A 14 -11.28 -4.15 -4.70
CA THR A 14 -11.11 -2.70 -4.78
C THR A 14 -10.49 -2.15 -3.50
N VAL A 15 -9.36 -1.46 -3.66
CA VAL A 15 -8.77 -0.62 -2.61
C VAL A 15 -9.61 0.64 -2.47
N TYR A 16 -10.21 0.85 -1.30
CA TYR A 16 -11.13 1.98 -1.06
C TYR A 16 -10.52 3.07 -0.17
N SER A 17 -9.41 2.81 0.50
CA SER A 17 -8.72 3.78 1.34
C SER A 17 -7.22 3.52 1.35
N VAL A 18 -6.42 4.58 1.52
CA VAL A 18 -4.96 4.52 1.61
C VAL A 18 -4.50 5.50 2.68
N ALA A 19 -3.64 5.04 3.58
CA ALA A 19 -2.95 5.88 4.56
C ALA A 19 -1.43 5.81 4.38
N PHE A 20 -0.76 6.93 4.63
CA PHE A 20 0.70 7.01 4.71
C PHE A 20 1.14 7.17 6.16
N SER A 21 2.29 6.60 6.50
CA SER A 21 2.97 6.96 7.75
C SER A 21 3.42 8.43 7.73
N PRO A 22 3.56 9.10 8.88
CA PRO A 22 4.01 10.49 8.94
C PRO A 22 5.39 10.73 8.31
N ASP A 23 6.25 9.71 8.29
CA ASP A 23 7.56 9.75 7.66
C ASP A 23 7.54 9.36 6.16
N GLY A 24 6.37 9.00 5.63
CA GLY A 24 6.17 8.62 4.23
C GLY A 24 6.80 7.29 3.82
N ARG A 25 7.34 6.50 4.75
CA ARG A 25 8.04 5.24 4.44
C ARG A 25 7.10 4.05 4.33
N GLN A 26 5.91 4.14 4.91
CA GLN A 26 4.93 3.07 4.89
C GLN A 26 3.62 3.52 4.25
N LEU A 27 2.99 2.58 3.57
CA LEU A 27 1.70 2.73 2.92
C LEU A 27 0.77 1.59 3.39
N ALA A 28 -0.44 1.94 3.84
CA ALA A 28 -1.44 1.00 4.32
C ALA A 28 -2.76 1.15 3.54
N PRO A 29 -2.88 0.52 2.35
CA PRO A 29 -4.14 0.36 1.64
C PRO A 29 -5.10 -0.61 2.35
N ALA A 30 -6.39 -0.24 2.37
CA ALA A 30 -7.49 -1.09 2.80
C ALA A 30 -8.35 -1.48 1.60
N SER A 31 -8.71 -2.77 1.52
CA SER A 31 -9.47 -3.33 0.40
C SER A 31 -10.73 -4.06 0.87
N TYR A 32 -11.73 -4.13 -0.01
CA TYR A 32 -12.93 -4.93 0.18
C TYR A 32 -12.66 -6.44 0.29
N ASP A 33 -11.44 -6.89 0.01
CA ASP A 33 -10.99 -8.26 0.31
C ASP A 33 -10.85 -8.55 1.83
N ASN A 34 -11.24 -7.60 2.67
CA ASN A 34 -11.19 -7.62 4.13
C ASN A 34 -9.77 -7.62 4.70
N THR A 35 -8.78 -7.19 3.92
CA THR A 35 -7.40 -7.07 4.37
C THR A 35 -6.86 -5.65 4.30
N VAL A 36 -5.88 -5.39 5.14
CA VAL A 36 -4.99 -4.23 5.02
C VAL A 36 -3.59 -4.75 4.74
N LYS A 37 -2.97 -4.28 3.65
CA LYS A 37 -1.58 -4.61 3.34
C LYS A 37 -0.67 -3.45 3.69
N LEU A 38 0.38 -3.72 4.45
CA LEU A 38 1.42 -2.74 4.76
C LEU A 38 2.56 -2.88 3.75
N TRP A 39 2.92 -1.77 3.11
CA TRP A 39 3.97 -1.70 2.11
C TRP A 39 5.06 -0.72 2.52
N ASP A 40 6.30 -1.03 2.15
CA ASP A 40 7.39 -0.06 2.18
C ASP A 40 7.33 0.79 0.90
N ALA A 41 7.10 2.09 1.08
CA ALA A 41 6.87 3.04 -0.01
C ALA A 41 8.15 3.37 -0.80
N VAL A 42 9.33 3.04 -0.27
CA VAL A 42 10.62 3.30 -0.91
C VAL A 42 10.98 2.14 -1.85
N THR A 43 10.74 0.91 -1.41
CA THR A 43 11.14 -0.32 -2.09
C THR A 43 10.03 -0.96 -2.90
N GLY A 44 8.76 -0.62 -2.62
CA GLY A 44 7.62 -1.28 -3.24
C GLY A 44 7.28 -2.64 -2.61
N GLY A 45 7.96 -3.05 -1.54
CA GLY A 45 7.83 -4.38 -0.94
C GLY A 45 6.66 -4.50 0.03
N CYS A 46 5.91 -5.61 -0.04
CA CYS A 46 4.87 -5.93 0.93
C CYS A 46 5.54 -6.39 2.24
N VAL A 47 5.27 -5.68 3.32
CA VAL A 47 5.81 -5.97 4.66
C VAL A 47 4.88 -6.94 5.39
N MET A 48 3.57 -6.70 5.33
CA MET A 48 2.58 -7.45 6.10
C MET A 48 1.20 -7.43 5.44
N THR A 49 0.41 -8.48 5.65
CA THR A 49 -1.03 -8.50 5.40
C THR A 49 -1.72 -8.77 6.73
N ILE A 50 -2.71 -7.94 7.07
CA ILE A 50 -3.51 -8.01 8.29
C ILE A 50 -4.97 -8.25 7.91
#